data_AF-A0A1D6GNK1-F1
#
_entry.id   AF-A0A1D6GNK1-F1
#
_cell.length_a   1.000
_cell.length_b   1.000
_cell.length_c   1.000
_cell.angle_alpha   90.00
_cell.angle_beta   90.00
_cell.angle_gamma   90.00
#
_symmetry.space_group_name_H-M   'P 1'
#
loop_
_entity.id
_entity.type
_entity.pdbx_description
1 polymer ?
#
loop_
_entity_poly.entity_id
_entity_poly.type
_entity_poly.pdbx_seq_one_letter_code
_entity_poly.pdbx_strand_id
1 'polypeptide(L)'
;MMPVAHVVEWTYQKFAKYGMEVPQLTPSRIRLLSCNRTFSCSRAKEQLGYEPLVSLKDGLKRTVESYPHLQAQNHRSISKASIFLGNGNRMKLPSSLLQKQYFGKMRSKL
;
A
#
# COMPACT_ATOMS: atom_id res chain seq x y z
N MET A 1 -8.49 15.66 -15.45
CA MET A 1 -7.49 14.60 -15.76
C MET A 1 -6.38 15.06 -16.70
N MET A 2 -6.63 15.89 -17.73
CA MET A 2 -5.57 16.37 -18.64
C MET A 2 -4.44 17.22 -18.02
N PRO A 3 -4.65 18.12 -17.03
CA PRO A 3 -3.57 19.00 -16.58
C PRO A 3 -2.48 18.24 -15.79
N VAL A 4 -2.89 17.23 -15.02
CA VAL A 4 -1.97 16.37 -14.25
C VAL A 4 -1.07 15.57 -15.19
N ALA A 5 -1.61 15.08 -16.31
CA ALA A 5 -0.83 14.33 -17.29
C ALA A 5 0.30 15.18 -17.89
N HIS A 6 0.02 16.44 -18.26
CA HIS A 6 1.02 17.35 -18.81
C HIS A 6 2.12 17.71 -17.79
N VAL A 7 1.75 17.90 -16.52
CA VAL A 7 2.73 18.17 -15.45
C VAL A 7 3.65 16.97 -15.23
N VAL A 8 3.10 15.75 -15.26
CA VAL A 8 3.90 14.52 -15.14
C VAL A 8 4.82 14.35 -16.35
N GLU A 9 4.33 14.59 -17.56
CA GLU A 9 5.15 14.49 -18.77
C GLU A 9 6.29 15.51 -18.78
N TRP A 10 6.00 16.76 -18.39
CA TRP A 10 7.00 17.82 -18.29
C TRP A 10 8.08 17.53 -17.26
N THR A 11 7.68 17.06 -16.06
CA THR A 11 8.65 16.65 -15.03
C THR A 11 9.53 15.51 -15.53
N TYR A 12 8.93 14.52 -16.19
CA TYR A 12 9.67 13.39 -16.74
C TYR A 12 10.68 13.80 -17.83
N GLN A 13 10.31 14.70 -18.74
CA GLN A 13 11.24 15.25 -19.73
C GLN A 13 12.39 16.04 -19.10
N LYS A 14 12.12 16.77 -18.01
CA LYS A 14 13.15 17.51 -17.28
C LYS A 14 14.10 16.55 -16.55
N PHE A 15 13.60 15.54 -15.84
CA PHE A 15 14.42 14.60 -15.08
C PHE A 15 15.18 13.60 -15.96
N ALA A 16 14.60 13.18 -17.10
CA ALA A 16 15.28 12.28 -18.05
C ALA A 16 16.56 12.89 -18.64
N LYS A 17 16.59 14.22 -18.83
CA LYS A 17 17.80 14.94 -19.29
C LYS A 17 18.94 14.95 -18.26
N TYR A 18 18.63 14.71 -16.98
CA TYR A 18 19.62 14.62 -15.91
C TYR A 18 20.11 13.18 -15.66
N GLY A 19 19.76 12.21 -16.52
CA GLY A 19 20.22 10.82 -16.40
C GLY A 19 19.66 10.07 -15.19
N MET A 20 18.62 10.59 -14.55
CA MET A 20 17.94 9.95 -13.43
C MET A 20 17.15 8.74 -13.94
N GLU A 21 17.26 7.60 -13.26
CA GLU A 21 16.41 6.46 -13.55
C GLU A 21 14.94 6.86 -13.40
N VAL A 22 14.17 6.51 -14.41
CA VAL A 22 12.74 6.73 -14.50
C VAL A 22 12.06 6.24 -13.20
N PRO A 23 11.38 7.12 -12.45
CA PRO A 23 10.63 6.67 -11.30
C PRO A 23 9.50 5.74 -11.77
N GLN A 24 9.14 4.76 -10.93
CA GLN A 24 8.06 3.80 -11.21
C GLN A 24 6.69 4.45 -11.50
N LEU A 25 6.58 5.76 -11.29
CA LEU A 25 5.40 6.58 -11.50
C LEU A 25 5.29 7.10 -12.95
N THR A 26 5.14 6.18 -13.90
CA THR A 26 4.87 6.50 -15.30
C THR A 26 3.50 7.18 -15.47
N PRO A 27 3.31 8.13 -16.41
CA PRO A 27 2.02 8.77 -16.68
C PRO A 27 0.85 7.78 -16.83
N SER A 28 1.09 6.64 -17.47
CA SER A 28 0.11 5.56 -17.62
C SER A 28 -0.35 5.00 -16.27
N ARG A 29 0.58 4.78 -15.34
CA ARG A 29 0.28 4.33 -13.98
C ARG A 29 -0.51 5.39 -13.21
N ILE A 30 -0.13 6.66 -13.31
CA ILE A 30 -0.86 7.77 -12.67
C ILE A 30 -2.28 7.87 -13.22
N ARG A 31 -2.46 7.72 -14.54
CA ARG A 31 -3.78 7.73 -15.17
C ARG A 31 -4.64 6.55 -14.70
N LEU A 32 -4.06 5.35 -14.59
CA LEU A 32 -4.77 4.18 -14.07
C LEU A 32 -5.17 4.36 -12.60
N LEU A 33 -4.30 4.93 -11.77
CA LEU A 33 -4.53 5.14 -10.33
C LEU A 33 -5.47 6.32 -10.05
N SER A 34 -5.43 7.37 -10.88
CA SER A 34 -6.21 8.60 -10.70
C SER A 34 -7.67 8.41 -11.12
N CYS A 35 -7.95 7.56 -12.11
CA CYS A 35 -9.31 7.26 -12.52
C CYS A 35 -9.94 6.25 -11.54
N ASN A 36 -10.95 6.69 -10.78
CA ASN A 36 -11.76 5.79 -9.96
C ASN A 36 -12.59 4.89 -10.88
N ARG A 37 -12.12 3.66 -11.13
CA ARG A 37 -12.82 2.67 -11.96
C ARG A 37 -13.84 1.95 -11.08
N THR A 38 -15.09 2.41 -11.12
CA THR A 38 -16.19 1.68 -10.51
C THR A 38 -16.57 0.51 -11.43
N PHE A 39 -16.57 -0.71 -10.88
CA PHE A 39 -17.08 -1.88 -11.59
C PHE A 39 -18.60 -1.97 -11.35
N SER A 40 -19.38 -1.48 -12.32
CA SER A 40 -20.83 -1.64 -12.34
C SER A 40 -21.18 -2.93 -13.08
N CYS A 41 -21.81 -3.88 -12.38
CA CYS A 41 -22.37 -5.10 -12.98
C CYS A 41 -23.78 -4.88 -13.56
N SER A 42 -24.29 -3.65 -13.57
CA SER A 42 -25.68 -3.35 -13.97
C SER A 42 -25.96 -3.77 -15.41
N ARG A 43 -25.02 -3.50 -16.34
CA ARG A 43 -25.16 -3.91 -17.75
C ARG A 43 -25.12 -5.42 -17.95
N ALA A 44 -24.27 -6.13 -17.20
CA ALA A 44 -24.20 -7.58 -17.28
C ALA A 44 -25.50 -8.23 -16.80
N LYS A 45 -26.12 -7.66 -15.75
CA LYS A 45 -27.42 -8.13 -15.26
C LYS A 45 -28.53 -7.94 -16.30
N GLU A 46 -28.55 -6.79 -16.98
CA GLU A 46 -29.55 -6.47 -18.00
C GLU A 46 -29.36 -7.29 -19.29
N GLN A 47 -28.12 -7.43 -19.77
CA GLN A 47 -27.84 -8.06 -21.06
C GLN A 47 -27.71 -9.59 -21.00
N LEU A 48 -27.23 -10.13 -19.87
CA LEU A 48 -26.91 -11.55 -19.73
C LEU A 48 -27.79 -12.26 -18.69
N GLY A 49 -28.74 -11.55 -18.06
CA GLY A 49 -29.51 -12.08 -16.94
C GLY A 49 -28.65 -12.46 -15.74
N TYR A 50 -27.44 -11.88 -15.65
CA TYR A 50 -26.47 -12.27 -14.63
C TYR A 50 -26.97 -11.91 -13.23
N GLU A 51 -27.16 -12.93 -12.39
CA GLU A 51 -27.45 -12.80 -10.98
C GLU A 51 -26.30 -13.40 -10.15
N PRO A 52 -25.62 -12.61 -9.31
CA PRO A 52 -24.50 -13.12 -8.53
C PRO A 52 -25.01 -14.08 -7.44
N LEU A 53 -24.39 -15.26 -7.34
CA LEU A 53 -24.71 -16.28 -6.32
C LEU A 53 -24.56 -15.77 -4.89
N VAL A 54 -23.68 -14.79 -4.68
CA VAL A 54 -23.40 -14.19 -3.38
C VAL A 54 -23.39 -12.67 -3.47
N SER A 55 -23.76 -12.00 -2.38
CA SER A 55 -23.67 -10.55 -2.30
C SER A 55 -22.20 -10.08 -2.42
N LEU A 56 -21.99 -8.85 -2.90
CA LEU A 56 -20.64 -8.28 -3.04
C LEU A 56 -19.86 -8.29 -1.71
N LYS A 57 -20.55 -8.00 -0.59
CA LYS A 57 -19.95 -7.97 0.75
C LYS A 57 -19.50 -9.36 1.18
N ASP A 58 -20.34 -10.37 0.96
CA ASP A 58 -20.02 -11.75 1.32
C ASP A 58 -18.91 -12.32 0.45
N GLY A 59 -18.93 -12.04 -0.86
CA GLY A 59 -17.88 -12.44 -1.78
C GLY A 59 -16.53 -11.85 -1.39
N LEU A 60 -16.49 -10.56 -1.01
CA LEU A 60 -15.28 -9.91 -0.54
C LEU A 60 -14.76 -10.55 0.75
N LYS A 61 -15.63 -10.82 1.71
CA LYS A 61 -15.27 -11.46 2.97
C LYS A 61 -14.64 -12.85 2.74
N ARG A 62 -15.30 -13.70 1.95
CA ARG A 62 -14.81 -15.06 1.61
C ARG A 62 -13.46 -15.00 0.88
N THR A 63 -13.28 -14.01 0.01
CA THR A 63 -12.01 -13.81 -0.71
C THR A 63 -10.89 -13.46 0.25
N VAL A 64 -11.10 -12.52 1.18
CA VAL A 64 -10.09 -12.14 2.18
C VAL A 64 -9.75 -13.29 3.13
N GLU A 65 -10.76 -14.08 3.53
CA GLU A 65 -10.57 -15.27 4.37
C GLU A 65 -9.76 -16.37 3.67
N SER A 66 -9.91 -16.53 2.35
CA SER A 66 -9.15 -17.50 1.53
C SER A 66 -7.65 -17.21 1.49
N TYR A 67 -7.25 -15.94 1.67
CA TYR A 67 -5.87 -15.49 1.60
C TYR A 67 -5.34 -14.98 2.95
N PRO A 68 -5.24 -15.82 3.99
CA PRO A 68 -4.83 -15.39 5.32
C PRO A 68 -3.39 -14.88 5.37
N HIS A 69 -2.53 -15.34 4.46
CA HIS A 69 -1.12 -14.92 4.38
C HIS A 69 -0.91 -13.53 3.76
N LEU A 70 -1.89 -13.03 2.99
CA LEU A 70 -1.88 -11.68 2.41
C LEU A 70 -2.56 -10.66 3.35
N GLN A 71 -3.26 -11.13 4.38
CA GLN A 71 -3.77 -10.24 5.40
C GLN A 71 -2.57 -9.55 6.04
N ALA A 72 -2.47 -8.23 5.80
CA ALA A 72 -1.49 -7.42 6.47
C ALA A 72 -1.74 -7.61 7.97
N GLN A 73 -0.86 -8.38 8.63
CA GLN A 73 -0.89 -8.47 10.07
C GLN A 73 -0.82 -7.03 10.53
N ASN A 74 -1.89 -6.56 11.19
CA ASN A 74 -1.88 -5.30 11.90
C ASN A 74 -0.99 -5.50 13.12
N HIS A 75 0.29 -5.77 12.87
CA HIS A 75 1.31 -5.49 13.84
C HIS A 75 1.22 -3.98 13.95
N ARG A 76 0.51 -3.50 14.97
CA ARG A 76 0.72 -2.17 15.55
C ARG A 76 2.16 -2.14 16.03
N SER A 77 3.11 -2.21 15.10
CA SER A 77 4.51 -2.02 15.34
C SER A 77 4.56 -0.56 15.73
N ILE A 78 4.82 -0.32 17.01
CA ILE A 78 5.12 0.99 17.55
C ILE A 78 6.08 1.64 16.56
N SER A 79 5.66 2.75 15.95
CA SER A 79 6.47 3.42 14.94
C SER A 79 7.85 3.68 15.52
N LYS A 80 8.92 3.40 14.77
CA LYS A 80 10.29 3.71 15.24
C LYS A 80 10.39 5.17 15.67
N ALA A 81 9.67 6.06 14.98
CA ALA A 81 9.54 7.46 15.36
C ALA A 81 8.93 7.63 16.76
N SER A 82 7.88 6.88 17.13
CA SER A 82 7.32 6.94 18.49
C SER A 82 8.25 6.36 19.57
N ILE A 83 9.16 5.44 19.22
CA ILE A 83 10.19 4.94 20.14
C ILE A 83 11.26 6.02 20.39
N PHE A 84 11.74 6.67 19.32
CA PHE A 84 12.83 7.65 19.42
C PHE A 84 12.38 9.05 19.87
N LEU A 85 11.21 9.49 19.41
CA LEU A 85 10.68 10.83 19.69
C LEU A 85 9.72 10.84 20.88
N GLY A 86 9.43 9.67 21.47
CA GLY A 86 8.70 9.50 22.72
C GLY A 86 7.44 10.35 22.81
N ASN A 87 6.34 9.88 22.20
CA ASN A 87 4.97 10.42 22.10
C ASN A 87 4.49 11.49 23.15
N GLY A 88 5.21 12.59 23.35
CA GLY A 88 4.96 13.62 24.36
C GLY A 88 5.28 13.24 25.81
N ASN A 89 5.57 11.96 26.12
CA ASN A 89 5.89 11.50 27.47
C ASN A 89 7.23 10.77 27.48
N ARG A 90 8.18 11.22 28.32
CA ARG A 90 9.51 10.61 28.50
C ARG A 90 9.38 9.19 29.09
N MET A 91 9.15 8.19 28.26
CA MET A 91 9.30 6.80 28.66
C MET A 91 10.80 6.52 28.83
N LYS A 92 11.24 6.29 30.07
CA LYS A 92 12.54 5.66 30.34
C LYS A 92 12.45 4.23 29.82
N LEU A 93 13.13 3.91 28.72
CA LEU A 93 13.23 2.53 28.25
C LEU A 93 13.97 1.71 29.32
N PRO A 94 13.41 0.57 29.79
CA PRO A 94 14.18 -0.37 30.58
C PRO A 94 15.28 -0.97 29.70
N SER A 95 16.50 -0.93 30.19
CA SER A 95 17.75 -1.37 29.53
C SER A 95 17.71 -2.82 29.00
N SER A 96 16.76 -3.63 29.45
CA SER A 96 16.51 -5.01 29.01
C SER A 96 15.93 -5.14 27.59
N LEU A 97 15.25 -4.10 27.05
CA LEU A 97 14.68 -4.13 25.71
C LEU A 97 15.70 -3.83 24.60
N LEU A 98 16.72 -3.01 24.89
CA LEU A 98 17.81 -2.77 23.96
C LEU A 98 18.62 -4.05 23.70
N GLN A 99 18.86 -4.85 24.75
CA GLN A 99 19.72 -6.03 24.65
C GLN A 99 19.12 -7.13 23.77
N LYS A 100 17.80 -7.34 23.80
CA LYS A 100 17.13 -8.33 22.93
C LYS A 100 17.16 -7.93 21.45
N GLN A 101 17.14 -6.62 21.15
CA GLN A 101 17.14 -6.13 19.78
C GLN A 101 18.51 -6.24 19.10
N TYR A 102 19.61 -6.08 19.85
CA TYR A 102 20.96 -6.34 19.35
C TYR A 102 21.25 -7.83 19.17
N PHE A 103 20.76 -8.70 20.08
CA PHE A 103 21.01 -10.15 20.00
C PHE A 103 20.25 -10.85 18.87
N GLY A 104 19.01 -10.42 18.57
CA GLY A 104 18.23 -10.98 17.47
C GLY A 104 18.81 -10.71 16.07
N LYS A 105 19.60 -9.63 15.91
CA LYS A 105 20.23 -9.28 14.63
C LYS A 105 21.46 -10.14 14.31
N MET A 106 22.10 -10.74 15.32
CA MET A 106 23.26 -11.62 15.15
C MET A 106 22.88 -13.05 14.73
N ARG A 107 21.64 -13.49 14.97
CA ARG A 107 21.20 -14.87 14.68
C ARG A 107 20.58 -15.05 13.29
N SER A 108 20.31 -13.98 12.54
CA SER A 108 19.76 -14.05 11.17
C SER A 108 20.84 -13.92 10.08
N LYS A 109 22.11 -14.06 10.44
CA LYS A 109 23.27 -13.87 9.54
C LYS A 109 24.30 -15.00 9.62
N LEU A 110 23.92 -16.12 10.23
CA LEU A 110 24.62 -17.41 10.18
C LEU A 110 23.73 -18.40 9.42
#